data_AF-A0A380XUI6-F1
#
_entry.id   AF-A0A380XUI6-F1
#
_cell.length_a   1.000
_cell.length_b   1.000
_cell.length_c   1.000
_cell.angle_alpha   90.00
_cell.angle_beta   90.00
_cell.angle_gamma   90.00
#
_symmetry.space_group_name_H-M   'P 1'
#
loop_
_entity.id
_entity.type
_entity.pdbx_description
1 polymer ?
#
loop_
_entity_poly.entity_id
_entity_poly.type
_entity_poly.pdbx_seq_one_letter_code
_entity_poly.pdbx_strand_id
1 'polypeptide(L)' 'MNKKDNNNGANIAGRYYEAEDYKRNDQLSSGLATTHEQVSDTYMEGQADAVIEDVVGVDISIPRKGYEE' A
#
# COMPACT_ATOMS: atom_id res chain seq x y z
N MET A 1 -0.83 23.50 30.69
CA MET A 1 -0.37 22.63 29.58
C MET A 1 0.48 23.45 28.61
N ASN A 2 1.74 23.08 28.37
CA ASN A 2 2.52 23.62 27.25
C ASN A 2 1.99 23.00 25.95
N LYS A 3 1.48 23.83 25.04
CA LYS A 3 1.03 23.41 23.71
C LYS A 3 2.28 23.07 22.90
N LYS A 4 2.61 21.79 22.74
CA LYS A 4 3.69 21.35 21.84
C LYS A 4 3.33 21.84 20.43
N ASP A 5 4.27 22.51 19.77
CA ASP A 5 4.09 23.00 18.40
C ASP A 5 3.64 21.88 17.46
N ASN A 6 2.40 21.98 16.97
CA ASN A 6 1.76 21.02 16.06
C ASN A 6 2.32 21.04 14.62
N ASN A 7 3.39 21.80 14.37
CA ASN A 7 3.97 21.99 13.04
C ASN A 7 4.45 20.67 12.42
N ASN A 8 4.94 19.73 13.22
CA ASN A 8 5.44 18.46 12.70
C ASN A 8 4.31 17.54 12.20
N GLY A 9 3.17 17.52 12.92
CA GLY A 9 1.99 16.76 12.49
C GLY A 9 1.36 17.32 11.21
N ALA A 10 1.31 18.65 11.08
CA ALA A 10 0.84 19.30 9.86
C ALA A 10 1.72 18.98 8.64
N ASN A 11 3.05 18.92 8.83
CA ASN A 11 3.97 18.51 7.77
C ASN A 11 3.74 17.06 7.33
N ILE A 12 3.54 16.13 8.28
CA ILE A 12 3.29 14.72 7.98
C ILE A 12 1.97 14.54 7.22
N ALA A 13 0.88 15.18 7.66
CA ALA A 13 -0.44 15.02 7.08
C ALA A 13 -0.57 15.59 5.65
N GLY A 14 0.30 16.55 5.28
CA GLY A 14 0.28 17.19 3.97
C GLY A 14 1.28 16.64 2.96
N ARG A 15 2.08 15.62 3.32
CA ARG A 15 3.06 15.04 2.40
C ARG A 15 2.36 14.15 1.37
N TYR A 16 2.80 14.28 0.12
CA TYR A 16 2.47 13.39 -0.99
C TYR A 16 3.72 12.65 -1.43
N TYR A 17 3.53 11.61 -2.24
CA TYR A 17 4.64 10.89 -2.86
C TYR A 17 5.52 11.82 -3.69
N GLU A 18 6.83 11.69 -3.52
CA GLU A 18 7.87 12.30 -4.35
C GLU A 18 8.83 11.22 -4.87
N ALA A 19 9.41 11.41 -6.07
CA ALA A 19 10.29 10.40 -6.67
C ALA A 19 11.50 10.05 -5.78
N GLU A 20 11.97 11.00 -4.99
CA GLU A 20 13.06 10.84 -4.04
C GLU A 20 12.70 9.93 -2.86
N ASP A 21 11.41 9.68 -2.59
CA ASP A 21 10.96 8.83 -1.48
C ASP A 21 11.50 7.40 -1.57
N TYR A 22 11.77 6.89 -2.78
CA TYR A 22 12.44 5.61 -3.00
C TYR A 22 13.86 5.54 -2.42
N LYS A 23 14.49 6.70 -2.15
CA LYS A 23 15.87 6.81 -1.65
C LYS A 23 15.95 7.29 -0.20
N ARG A 24 14.83 7.73 0.37
CA ARG A 24 14.76 8.22 1.75
C ARG A 24 14.65 7.04 2.72
N ASN A 25 15.23 7.17 3.92
CA ASN A 25 15.31 6.11 4.92
C ASN A 25 14.32 6.29 6.09
N ASP A 26 13.25 7.06 5.90
CA ASP A 26 12.20 7.24 6.90
C ASP A 26 10.92 6.49 6.53
N GLN A 27 10.19 6.05 7.56
CA GLN A 27 9.02 5.20 7.43
C GLN A 27 7.91 5.80 6.56
N LEU A 28 7.70 7.12 6.63
CA LEU A 28 6.67 7.79 5.83
C LEU A 28 7.03 7.72 4.34
N SER A 29 8.28 8.05 3.99
CA SER A 29 8.76 7.95 2.61
C SER A 29 8.71 6.51 2.09
N SER A 30 9.13 5.52 2.89
CA SER A 30 9.04 4.10 2.49
C SER A 30 7.60 3.67 2.22
N GLY A 31 6.63 4.10 3.05
CA GLY A 31 5.21 3.79 2.84
C GLY A 31 4.62 4.46 1.59
N LEU A 32 4.95 5.73 1.36
CA LEU A 32 4.54 6.46 0.16
C LEU A 32 5.10 5.81 -1.12
N ALA A 33 6.38 5.44 -1.12
CA ALA A 33 7.02 4.76 -2.24
C ALA A 33 6.41 3.38 -2.51
N THR A 34 6.17 2.59 -1.46
CA THR A 34 5.58 1.25 -1.55
C THR A 34 4.17 1.30 -2.15
N THR A 35 3.32 2.23 -1.70
CA THR A 35 1.95 2.35 -2.22
C THR A 35 1.92 2.88 -3.65
N HIS A 36 2.85 3.77 -4.01
CA HIS A 36 3.01 4.24 -5.40
C HIS A 36 3.42 3.11 -6.36
N GLU A 37 4.33 2.23 -5.91
CA GLU A 37 4.72 1.02 -6.63
C GLU A 37 3.52 0.07 -6.81
N GLN A 38 2.80 -0.27 -5.73
CA GLN A 38 1.62 -1.13 -5.81
C GLN A 38 0.56 -0.63 -6.80
N VAL A 39 0.31 0.69 -6.84
CA VAL A 39 -0.61 1.31 -7.79
C VAL A 39 -0.08 1.19 -9.22
N SER A 40 1.21 1.44 -9.42
CA SER A 40 1.85 1.37 -10.74
C SER A 40 1.86 -0.06 -11.28
N ASP A 41 2.21 -1.04 -10.44
CA ASP A 41 2.20 -2.46 -10.78
C ASP A 41 0.79 -2.91 -11.16
N THR A 42 -0.21 -2.53 -10.35
CA THR A 42 -1.62 -2.83 -10.66
C THR A 42 -2.06 -2.23 -12.00
N TYR A 43 -1.59 -1.02 -12.34
CA TYR A 43 -1.92 -0.36 -13.59
C TYR A 43 -1.23 -1.01 -14.81
N MET A 44 0.03 -1.40 -14.67
CA MET A 44 0.85 -1.93 -15.77
C MET A 44 0.66 -3.44 -15.98
N GLU A 45 0.67 -4.21 -14.90
CA GLU A 45 0.65 -5.68 -14.93
C GLU A 45 -0.75 -6.25 -14.64
N GLY A 46 -1.66 -5.43 -14.12
CA GLY A 46 -2.97 -5.88 -13.64
C GLY A 46 -2.93 -6.34 -12.18
N GLN A 47 -4.04 -6.87 -11.67
CA GLN A 47 -4.10 -7.41 -10.32
C GLN A 47 -3.71 -8.88 -10.30
N ALA A 48 -2.94 -9.30 -9.30
CA ALA A 48 -2.84 -10.72 -8.97
C ALA A 48 -4.19 -11.20 -8.43
N ASP A 49 -4.86 -12.08 -9.16
CA ASP A 49 -6.10 -12.67 -8.71
C ASP A 49 -5.86 -13.69 -7.60
N ALA A 50 -6.76 -13.71 -6.62
CA ALA A 50 -6.72 -14.68 -5.53
C ALA A 50 -7.22 -16.05 -6.03
N VAL A 51 -6.41 -16.72 -6.84
CA VAL A 51 -6.67 -18.07 -7.36
C VAL A 51 -5.73 -19.05 -6.65
N ILE A 52 -6.28 -20.16 -6.18
CA ILE A 52 -5.52 -21.29 -5.63
C ILE A 52 -5.69 -22.48 -6.57
N GLU A 53 -4.60 -23.17 -6.87
CA GLU A 53 -4.62 -24.43 -7.60
C GLU A 53 -4.97 -25.58 -6.64
N ASP A 54 -6.01 -26.36 -6.94
CA ASP A 54 -6.34 -27.59 -6.20
C ASP A 54 -5.35 -28.73 -6.51
N VAL A 55 -5.34 -29.80 -5.70
CA VAL A 55 -4.43 -30.96 -5.86
C VAL A 55 -4.56 -31.67 -7.21
N VAL A 56 -5.65 -31.42 -7.95
CA VAL A 56 -5.89 -31.95 -9.31
C VAL A 56 -5.60 -30.92 -10.42
N GLY A 57 -4.99 -29.77 -10.10
CA GLY A 57 -4.60 -28.74 -11.06
C GLY A 57 -5.76 -27.85 -11.52
N VAL A 58 -6.80 -27.70 -10.70
CA VAL A 58 -7.98 -26.88 -11.01
C VAL A 58 -7.87 -25.54 -10.28
N ASP A 59 -8.02 -24.45 -11.03
CA ASP A 59 -8.05 -23.10 -10.50
C ASP A 59 -9.35 -22.84 -9.71
N ILE A 60 -9.20 -22.52 -8.42
CA ILE A 60 -10.29 -22.12 -7.54
C ILE A 60 -10.15 -20.64 -7.23
N SER A 61 -11.08 -19.82 -7.73
CA SER A 61 -11.14 -18.39 -7.38
C SER A 61 -11.64 -18.19 -5.95
N ILE A 62 -10.87 -17.49 -5.13
CA ILE A 62 -11.27 -17.07 -3.79
C ILE A 62 -12.27 -15.92 -3.94
N PRO A 63 -13.52 -16.06 -3.45
CA PRO A 63 -14.50 -14.99 -3.53
C PRO A 63 -14.04 -13.77 -2.72
N ARG A 64 -14.16 -12.58 -3.32
CA ARG A 64 -13.90 -11.28 -2.64
C ARG A 64 -15.03 -10.92 -1.68
N LYS A 65 -15.30 -11.79 -0.71
CA LYS A 65 -16.24 -11.56 0.40
C LYS A 65 -15.45 -11.46 1.69
N GLY A 66 -15.81 -10.51 2.55
CA GLY A 66 -15.27 -10.44 3.90
C GLY A 66 -15.69 -11.67 4.73
N TYR A 67 -15.07 -11.86 5.88
CA TYR A 67 -15.53 -12.84 6.86
C TYR A 67 -16.94 -12.44 7.33
N GLU A 68 -17.91 -13.34 7.18
CA GLU A 68 -19.22 -13.20 7.84
C GLU A 68 -19.10 -13.88 9.22
N GLU A 69 -19.41 -13.13 10.28
CA GLU A 69 -19.33 -13.56 11.69
C GLU A 69 -20.47 -14.50 12.08
#